data_AF-A0AAE3EWB1-F1
#
_entry.id   AF-A0AAE3EWB1-F1
#
_cell.length_a   1.000
_cell.length_b   1.000
_cell.length_c   1.000
_cell.angle_alpha   90.00
_cell.angle_beta   90.00
_cell.angle_gamma   90.00
#
_symmetry.space_group_name_H-M   'P 1'
#
loop_
_entity.id
_entity.type
_entity.pdbx_description
1 polymer ?
#
loop_
_entity_poly.entity_id
_entity_poly.type
_entity_poly.pdbx_seq_one_letter_code
_entity_poly.pdbx_strand_id
1 'polypeptide(L)' 'MNRIKEVLDEKGIKQKWLAEQLGKSYNMVNGYVQNRQQPRLEILYDIARILDVSVKELLVEQDNKSEK' A
#
# COMPACT_ATOMS: atom_id res chain seq x y z
N MET A 1 7.71 4.64 5.94
CA MET A 1 6.96 3.35 5.91
C MET A 1 5.70 3.53 5.07
N ASN A 2 5.00 2.47 4.70
CA ASN A 2 3.82 2.50 3.83
C ASN A 2 2.54 2.17 4.63
N ARG A 3 1.41 2.78 4.23
CA ARG A 3 0.10 2.73 4.91
C ARG A 3 -0.92 1.82 4.22
N ILE A 4 -0.45 0.90 3.38
CA ILE A 4 -1.32 0.04 2.56
C ILE A 4 -2.28 -0.78 3.44
N LYS A 5 -1.82 -1.24 4.61
CA LYS A 5 -2.66 -1.97 5.56
C LYS A 5 -3.84 -1.13 6.05
N GLU A 6 -3.57 0.10 6.49
CA GLU A 6 -4.58 1.01 7.01
C GLU A 6 -5.64 1.30 5.94
N VAL A 7 -5.21 1.63 4.72
CA VAL A 7 -6.13 1.92 3.61
C VAL A 7 -6.99 0.70 3.23
N LEU A 8 -6.43 -0.51 3.31
CA LEU A 8 -7.20 -1.73 3.11
C LEU A 8 -8.25 -1.95 4.20
N ASP A 9 -7.89 -1.73 5.46
CA ASP A 9 -8.80 -1.85 6.60
C ASP A 9 -9.90 -0.77 6.55
N GLU A 10 -9.58 0.47 6.20
CA GLU A 10 -10.55 1.58 6.04
C GLU A 10 -11.58 1.30 4.94
N LYS A 11 -11.15 0.70 3.82
CA LYS A 11 -12.07 0.31 2.73
C LYS A 11 -12.74 -1.05 2.95
N GLY A 12 -12.36 -1.80 3.97
CA GLY A 12 -12.86 -3.16 4.20
C GLY A 12 -12.48 -4.16 3.10
N ILE A 13 -11.38 -3.91 2.39
CA ILE A 13 -10.94 -4.73 1.27
C ILE A 13 -10.00 -5.84 1.75
N LYS A 14 -10.26 -7.07 1.30
CA LYS A 14 -9.41 -8.22 1.65
C LYS A 14 -8.11 -8.20 0.85
N GLN A 15 -7.01 -8.55 1.50
CA GLN A 15 -5.69 -8.70 0.85
C GLN A 15 -5.72 -9.68 -0.34
N LYS A 16 -6.53 -10.74 -0.24
CA LYS A 16 -6.72 -11.70 -1.34
C LYS A 16 -7.30 -11.03 -2.59
N TRP A 17 -8.27 -10.13 -2.42
CA TRP A 17 -8.87 -9.39 -3.52
C TRP A 17 -7.85 -8.43 -4.16
N LEU A 18 -7.06 -7.72 -3.36
CA LEU A 18 -6.00 -6.85 -3.88
C LEU A 18 -4.95 -7.65 -4.66
N ALA A 19 -4.60 -8.86 -4.20
CA ALA A 19 -3.67 -9.74 -4.91
C ALA A 19 -4.23 -10.20 -6.27
N GLU A 20 -5.52 -10.53 -6.33
CA GLU A 20 -6.20 -10.87 -7.59
C GLU A 20 -6.21 -9.68 -8.56
N GLN A 21 -6.52 -8.46 -8.09
CA GLN A 21 -6.53 -7.26 -8.92
C GLN A 21 -5.13 -6.86 -9.42
N LEU A 22 -4.09 -7.04 -8.59
CA LEU A 22 -2.70 -6.78 -8.99
C LEU A 22 -2.09 -7.88 -9.86
N GLY A 23 -2.76 -9.04 -10.01
CA GLY A 23 -2.18 -10.21 -10.64
C GLY A 23 -0.93 -10.72 -9.91
N LYS A 24 -0.86 -10.55 -8.59
CA LYS A 24 0.27 -10.98 -7.75
C LYS A 24 -0.15 -12.09 -6.79
N SER A 25 0.82 -12.83 -6.29
CA SER A 25 0.58 -13.82 -5.24
C SER A 25 0.19 -13.14 -3.93
N TYR A 26 -0.69 -13.79 -3.16
CA TYR A 26 -1.08 -13.33 -1.83
C TYR A 26 0.12 -13.03 -0.94
N ASN A 27 1.16 -13.88 -0.98
CA ASN A 27 2.37 -13.71 -0.19
C ASN A 27 3.12 -12.42 -0.52
N MET A 28 3.15 -12.02 -1.80
CA MET A 28 3.78 -10.78 -2.25
C MET A 28 3.02 -9.56 -1.73
N VAL A 29 1.69 -9.55 -1.86
CA VAL A 29 0.85 -8.47 -1.32
C VAL A 29 0.93 -8.40 0.21
N ASN A 30 0.92 -9.54 0.89
CA ASN A 30 1.13 -9.59 2.34
C ASN A 30 2.50 -9.04 2.75
N GLY A 31 3.54 -9.24 1.93
CA GLY A 31 4.84 -8.60 2.11
C GLY A 31 4.77 -7.07 2.08
N TYR A 32 3.98 -6.51 1.17
CA TYR A 32 3.74 -5.05 1.08
C TYR A 32 2.93 -4.53 2.27
N VAL A 33 1.85 -5.23 2.63
CA VAL A 33 0.95 -4.86 3.72
C VAL A 33 1.65 -4.91 5.08
N GLN A 34 2.51 -5.91 5.30
CA GLN A 34 3.30 -6.04 6.53
C GLN A 34 4.58 -5.19 6.53
N ASN A 35 4.81 -4.36 5.50
CA ASN A 35 6.02 -3.57 5.33
C ASN A 35 7.33 -4.40 5.34
N ARG A 36 7.24 -5.71 5.11
CA ARG A 36 8.41 -6.60 4.99
C ARG A 36 9.16 -6.35 3.67
N GLN A 37 8.42 -5.93 2.64
CA GLN A 37 8.95 -5.56 1.35
C GLN A 37 8.27 -4.27 0.88
N GLN A 38 9.04 -3.35 0.30
CA GLN A 38 8.46 -2.16 -0.32
C GLN A 38 7.96 -2.50 -1.73
N PRO A 39 6.73 -2.11 -2.10
CA PRO A 39 6.30 -2.15 -3.48
C PRO A 39 7.14 -1.15 -4.31
N ARG A 40 7.38 -1.50 -5.58
CA ARG A 40 7.94 -0.54 -6.53
C ARG A 40 6.92 0.57 -6.81
N LEU A 41 7.41 1.69 -7.31
CA LEU A 41 6.58 2.86 -7.61
C LEU A 41 5.40 2.49 -8.53
N GLU A 42 5.65 1.69 -9.56
CA GLU A 42 4.62 1.19 -10.50
C GLU A 42 3.49 0.44 -9.76
N ILE A 43 3.87 -0.51 -8.90
CA ILE A 43 2.92 -1.30 -8.09
C ILE A 43 2.16 -0.40 -7.12
N LEU A 44 2.82 0.62 -6.55
CA LEU A 44 2.16 1.57 -5.67
C LEU A 44 1.10 2.40 -6.40
N TYR A 45 1.38 2.84 -7.63
CA TYR A 45 0.40 3.50 -8.49
C TYR A 45 -0.76 2.56 -8.86
N ASP A 46 -0.49 1.29 -9.16
CA ASP A 46 -1.54 0.32 -9.46
C ASP A 46 -2.41 0.06 -8.23
N ILE A 47 -1.83 -0.08 -7.04
CA ILE A 47 -2.58 -0.19 -5.78
C ILE A 47 -3.45 1.05 -5.58
N ALA A 48 -2.91 2.25 -5.77
CA ALA A 48 -3.65 3.50 -5.62
C ALA A 48 -4.83 3.57 -6.61
N ARG A 49 -4.63 3.13 -7.86
CA ARG A 49 -5.68 3.07 -8.88
C ARG A 49 -6.76 2.04 -8.54
N ILE A 50 -6.37 0.84 -8.09
CA ILE A 50 -7.29 -0.24 -7.71
C ILE A 50 -8.13 0.16 -6.48
N LEU A 51 -7.48 0.82 -5.51
CA LEU A 51 -8.12 1.26 -4.29
C LEU A 51 -8.83 2.61 -4.46
N ASP A 52 -8.71 3.29 -5.60
CA ASP A 52 -9.25 4.64 -5.82
C ASP A 52 -8.85 5.62 -4.69
N VAL A 53 -7.55 5.74 -4.48
CA VAL A 53 -6.93 6.66 -3.50
C VAL A 53 -5.73 7.37 -4.10
N SER A 54 -5.31 8.46 -3.48
CA SER A 54 -4.05 9.10 -3.84
C SER A 54 -2.86 8.25 -3.37
N VAL A 55 -1.82 8.14 -4.20
CA VAL A 55 -0.56 7.47 -3.82
C VAL A 55 0.03 8.06 -2.54
N LYS A 56 -0.20 9.34 -2.26
CA LYS A 56 0.23 10.00 -1.03
C LYS A 56 -0.38 9.35 0.22
N GLU A 57 -1.61 8.87 0.15
CA GLU A 57 -2.27 8.21 1.29
C GLU A 57 -1.67 6.84 1.59
N LEU A 58 -1.06 6.19 0.59
CA LEU A 58 -0.37 4.92 0.77
C LEU A 58 1.03 5.08 1.38
N LEU A 59 1.54 6.31 1.48
CA LEU A 59 2.85 6.63 2.02
C LEU A 59 2.71 7.26 3.41
N VAL A 60 3.57 6.88 4.35
CA VAL A 60 3.70 7.61 5.61
C VAL A 60 4.56 8.83 5.33
N GLU A 61 4.02 10.03 5.62
CA GLU A 61 4.83 11.24 5.66
C GLU A 61 5.90 11.08 6.73
N GLN A 62 7.16 11.05 6.30
CA GLN A 62 8.26 11.30 7.22
C GLN A 62 8.23 12.80 7.48
N ASP A 63 7.71 13.19 8.64
CA ASP A 63 7.75 14.58 9.10
C ASP A 63 9.24 14.96 9.22
N ASN A 64 9.80 15.56 8.16
CA ASN A 64 11.12 16.18 8.18
C ASN A 64 11.08 17.49 8.98
N LYS A 65 10.39 17.52 10.14
CA LYS A 65 10.63 18.51 11.18
C LYS A 65 11.68 17.97 12.14
N SER A 66 12.84 17.60 11.61
CA SER A 66 14.05 17.72 12.39
C SER A 66 14.34 19.22 12.52
N GLU A 67 13.82 19.77 13.60
CA GLU A 67 14.42 20.82 14.43
C GLU A 67 15.13 21.97 13.68
N LYS A 68 14.46 23.12 13.62
CA LYS A 68 15.17 24.41 13.65
C LYS A 68 15.37 24.83 15.09
#